data_AF-A0A3F3PVW8-F1
#
_entry.id   AF-A0A3F3PVW8-F1
#
_cell.length_a   1.000
_cell.length_b   1.000
_cell.length_c   1.000
_cell.angle_alpha   90.00
_cell.angle_beta   90.00
_cell.angle_gamma   90.00
#
_symmetry.space_group_name_H-M   'P 1'
#
loop_
_entity.id
_entity.type
_entity.pdbx_description
1 polymer ?
#
loop_
_entity_poly.entity_id
_entity_poly.type
_entity_poly.pdbx_seq_one_letter_code
_entity_poly.pdbx_strand_id
1 'polypeptide(L)'
;MPNVDCLDDSLYASGGKGSMRYLFLHGGHSQLPLGDNVSVEAKVLVQNTHGEIIFDDSPDQPTSQYQFLNRSLKSVNGKEDAYIPKQVFVEKMLINVSIPTLLLAEIPRDQAEMSSGEDVSYVTLLILGRTGVDQASFQDYEYLKSMLHLFVPRFGRAISRMSDAYLPGDALNLSREVASLMMVPSADTNNLRTFLGMYAKRYMIKSSNEVEVLERCLLHMLKMPFELSSAIRYGLILH
;
A
#
# COMPACT_ATOMS: atom_id res chain seq x y z
N MET A 1 15.32 -44.25 2.40
CA MET A 1 14.34 -43.34 3.04
C MET A 1 14.58 -41.97 2.43
N PRO A 2 13.62 -41.37 1.72
CA PRO A 2 13.84 -40.06 1.12
C PRO A 2 13.82 -39.01 2.24
N ASN A 3 14.76 -38.07 2.15
CA ASN A 3 14.83 -36.87 2.97
C ASN A 3 13.52 -36.11 2.85
N VAL A 4 12.86 -35.90 3.98
CA VAL A 4 11.82 -34.89 4.12
C VAL A 4 12.57 -33.57 4.18
N ASP A 5 12.67 -32.90 3.03
CA ASP A 5 13.04 -31.49 3.00
C ASP A 5 12.01 -30.75 3.87
N CYS A 6 12.45 -30.31 5.05
CA CYS A 6 11.74 -29.31 5.84
C CYS A 6 11.69 -28.03 5.02
N LEU A 7 10.69 -27.92 4.15
CA LEU A 7 10.24 -26.65 3.61
C LEU A 7 9.84 -25.82 4.83
N ASP A 8 10.64 -24.80 5.12
CA ASP A 8 10.40 -23.83 6.18
C ASP A 8 9.05 -23.15 5.90
N ASP A 9 8.01 -23.65 6.57
CA ASP A 9 6.60 -23.32 6.35
C ASP A 9 6.24 -21.97 7.01
N SER A 10 7.23 -21.08 7.14
CA SER A 10 7.08 -19.79 7.77
C SER A 10 6.54 -18.77 6.77
N LEU A 11 5.49 -18.06 7.21
CA LEU A 11 4.85 -16.96 6.47
C LEU A 11 5.83 -15.79 6.18
N TYR A 12 6.99 -15.80 6.84
CA TYR A 12 8.06 -14.81 6.76
C TYR A 12 9.44 -15.48 6.62
N ALA A 13 9.57 -16.44 5.70
CA ALA A 13 10.83 -17.17 5.49
C ALA A 13 12.04 -16.24 5.23
N SER A 14 11.81 -15.01 4.77
CA SER A 14 12.87 -14.00 4.56
C SER A 14 13.13 -13.07 5.75
N GLY A 15 12.32 -13.13 6.81
CA GLY A 15 12.32 -12.10 7.86
C GLY A 15 12.01 -10.69 7.33
N GLY A 16 11.49 -10.59 6.11
CA GLY A 16 11.19 -9.34 5.41
C GLY A 16 12.36 -8.68 4.67
N LYS A 17 13.59 -9.21 4.70
CA LYS A 17 14.73 -8.57 4.02
C LYS A 17 14.84 -8.98 2.56
N GLY A 18 14.92 -8.00 1.67
CA GLY A 18 15.07 -8.23 0.22
C GLY A 18 13.84 -8.83 -0.47
N SER A 19 12.70 -8.88 0.21
CA SER A 19 11.43 -9.34 -0.36
C SER A 19 10.49 -8.18 -0.62
N MET A 20 9.58 -8.35 -1.59
CA MET A 20 8.53 -7.39 -1.86
C MET A 20 7.48 -7.44 -0.75
N ARG A 21 7.37 -6.35 0.01
CA ARG A 21 6.48 -6.25 1.17
C ARG A 21 5.39 -5.21 0.94
N TYR A 22 4.22 -5.39 1.53
CA TYR A 22 3.17 -4.37 1.50
C TYR A 22 2.33 -4.40 2.76
N LEU A 23 1.69 -3.27 3.04
CA LEU A 23 0.79 -3.09 4.17
C LEU A 23 -0.43 -2.30 3.75
N PHE A 24 -1.58 -2.67 4.30
CA PHE A 24 -2.82 -1.94 4.08
C PHE A 24 -2.87 -0.73 4.99
N LEU A 25 -3.02 0.43 4.36
CA LEU A 25 -3.36 1.69 5.03
C LEU A 25 -4.87 1.81 5.23
N HIS A 26 -5.63 1.23 4.29
CA HIS A 26 -7.06 1.02 4.35
C HIS A 26 -7.46 -0.17 3.47
N GLY A 27 -8.54 -0.86 3.84
CA GLY A 27 -9.01 -2.05 3.11
C GLY A 27 -8.22 -3.30 3.46
N GLY A 28 -8.20 -4.27 2.55
CA GLY A 28 -7.53 -5.55 2.72
C GLY A 28 -7.59 -6.42 1.47
N HIS A 29 -7.18 -7.68 1.59
CA HIS A 29 -7.38 -8.67 0.53
C HIS A 29 -8.86 -8.93 0.28
N SER A 30 -9.18 -9.30 -0.96
CA SER A 30 -10.53 -9.72 -1.33
C SER A 30 -10.48 -10.83 -2.36
N GLN A 31 -11.18 -11.94 -2.06
CA GLN A 31 -11.35 -13.07 -2.96
C GLN A 31 -12.64 -12.98 -3.78
N LEU A 32 -13.16 -11.76 -4.00
CA LEU A 32 -14.36 -11.56 -4.80
C LEU A 32 -14.16 -12.14 -6.22
N PRO A 33 -15.18 -12.81 -6.78
CA PRO A 33 -15.07 -13.44 -8.09
C PRO A 33 -14.72 -12.39 -9.16
N LEU A 34 -13.66 -12.68 -9.90
CA LEU A 34 -13.22 -11.88 -11.05
C LEU A 34 -13.89 -12.41 -12.31
N GLY A 35 -14.67 -11.56 -12.98
CA GLY A 35 -15.16 -11.86 -14.32
C GLY A 35 -14.05 -11.86 -15.36
N ASP A 36 -14.35 -12.31 -16.58
CA ASP A 36 -13.37 -12.36 -17.66
C ASP A 36 -12.95 -10.97 -18.15
N ASN A 37 -13.82 -9.97 -18.02
CA ASN A 37 -13.55 -8.57 -18.37
C ASN A 37 -13.80 -7.69 -17.15
N VAL A 38 -12.73 -7.08 -16.64
CA VAL A 38 -12.76 -6.27 -15.41
C VAL A 38 -12.09 -4.94 -15.66
N SER A 39 -12.78 -3.87 -15.31
CA SER A 39 -12.22 -2.53 -15.23
C SER A 39 -11.99 -2.18 -13.76
N VAL A 40 -10.80 -1.67 -13.46
CA VAL A 40 -10.38 -1.23 -12.12
C VAL A 40 -10.04 0.26 -12.18
N GLU A 41 -10.63 1.04 -11.28
CA GLU A 41 -10.30 2.45 -11.10
C GLU A 41 -9.25 2.57 -9.98
N ALA A 42 -8.04 3.02 -10.33
CA ALA A 42 -6.93 3.09 -9.40
C ALA A 42 -5.94 4.21 -9.71
N LYS A 43 -5.12 4.55 -8.71
CA LYS A 43 -3.99 5.47 -8.80
C LYS A 43 -2.73 4.77 -8.33
N VAL A 44 -1.64 4.92 -9.08
CA VAL A 44 -0.35 4.28 -8.82
C VAL A 44 0.73 5.34 -8.70
N LEU A 45 1.27 5.48 -7.49
CA LEU A 45 2.38 6.38 -7.20
C LEU A 45 3.63 5.58 -6.85
N VAL A 46 4.79 6.05 -7.28
CA VAL A 46 6.08 5.56 -6.79
C VAL A 46 6.78 6.69 -6.05
N GLN A 47 7.28 6.37 -4.86
CA GLN A 47 8.03 7.27 -4.00
C GLN A 47 9.43 6.74 -3.76
N ASN A 48 10.38 7.66 -3.63
CA ASN A 48 11.73 7.36 -3.15
C ASN A 48 11.74 7.19 -1.62
N THR A 49 12.89 6.84 -1.04
CA THR A 49 13.05 6.67 0.41
C THR A 49 12.80 7.96 1.22
N HIS A 50 12.81 9.12 0.56
CA HIS A 50 12.55 10.42 1.17
C HIS A 50 11.06 10.79 1.19
N GLY A 51 10.20 9.98 0.56
CA GLY A 51 8.76 10.21 0.44
C GLY A 51 8.38 11.09 -0.76
N GLU A 52 9.33 11.45 -1.62
CA GLU A 52 9.09 12.26 -2.82
C GLU A 52 8.52 11.38 -3.93
N ILE A 53 7.49 11.88 -4.62
CA ILE A 53 6.86 11.16 -5.74
C ILE A 53 7.81 11.26 -6.95
N ILE A 54 8.31 10.10 -7.39
CA ILE A 54 9.18 9.97 -8.57
C ILE A 54 8.43 9.42 -9.79
N PHE A 55 7.22 8.90 -9.59
CA PHE A 55 6.32 8.49 -10.65
C PHE A 55 4.86 8.65 -10.21
N ASP A 56 4.04 9.13 -11.12
CA ASP A 56 2.59 9.25 -11.01
C ASP A 56 1.99 8.75 -12.33
N ASP A 57 1.11 7.74 -12.28
CA ASP A 57 0.50 7.14 -13.47
C ASP A 57 -0.48 8.06 -14.21
N SER A 58 -1.00 9.08 -13.53
CA SER A 58 -2.00 10.01 -14.07
C SER A 58 -1.91 11.41 -13.44
N PRO A 59 -0.83 12.18 -13.62
CA PRO A 59 -0.61 13.43 -12.87
C PRO A 59 -1.76 14.44 -13.02
N ASP A 60 -2.48 14.41 -14.15
CA ASP A 60 -3.59 15.30 -14.45
C ASP A 60 -4.97 14.76 -14.03
N GLN A 61 -5.04 13.53 -13.50
CA GLN A 61 -6.29 12.84 -13.16
C GLN A 61 -6.24 12.19 -11.77
N PRO A 62 -7.37 12.12 -11.05
CA PRO A 62 -7.41 11.50 -9.73
C PRO A 62 -7.12 9.98 -9.76
N THR A 63 -7.43 9.32 -10.86
CA THR A 63 -7.26 7.87 -11.08
C THR A 63 -7.08 7.58 -12.57
N SER A 64 -6.49 6.43 -12.87
CA SER A 64 -6.50 5.75 -14.15
C SER A 64 -7.51 4.60 -14.16
N GLN A 65 -7.93 4.21 -15.35
CA GLN A 65 -8.76 3.04 -15.61
C GLN A 65 -7.90 1.90 -16.18
N TYR A 66 -7.75 0.84 -15.39
CA TYR A 66 -7.02 -0.38 -15.74
C TYR A 66 -7.99 -1.44 -16.25
N GLN A 67 -7.78 -1.94 -17.47
CA GLN A 67 -8.64 -2.97 -18.07
C GLN A 67 -7.95 -4.32 -18.10
N PHE A 68 -8.59 -5.32 -17.52
CA PHE A 68 -8.13 -6.70 -17.47
C PHE A 68 -9.03 -7.59 -18.33
N LEU A 69 -8.41 -8.44 -19.14
CA LEU A 69 -9.08 -9.52 -19.88
C LEU A 69 -8.43 -10.85 -19.49
N ASN A 70 -9.24 -11.80 -19.04
CA ASN A 70 -8.77 -13.09 -18.52
C ASN A 70 -7.65 -12.92 -17.49
N ARG A 71 -7.85 -11.98 -16.55
CA ARG A 71 -6.90 -11.58 -15.48
C ARG A 71 -5.56 -11.00 -15.94
N SER A 72 -5.34 -10.87 -17.24
CA SER A 72 -4.18 -10.19 -17.80
C SER A 72 -4.53 -8.73 -18.07
N LEU A 73 -3.68 -7.81 -17.65
CA LEU A 73 -3.88 -6.41 -17.99
C LEU A 73 -3.77 -6.22 -19.52
N LYS A 74 -4.69 -5.45 -20.09
CA LYS A 74 -4.77 -5.16 -21.53
C LYS A 74 -4.55 -3.72 -21.87
N SER A 75 -5.04 -2.79 -21.05
CA SER A 75 -4.83 -1.37 -21.29
C SER A 75 -4.95 -0.56 -20.01
N VAL A 76 -4.32 0.62 -20.02
CA VAL A 76 -4.50 1.68 -19.02
C VAL A 76 -5.00 2.92 -19.74
N ASN A 77 -6.15 3.45 -19.33
CA ASN A 77 -6.82 4.57 -19.99
C ASN A 77 -7.01 4.35 -21.51
N GLY A 78 -7.23 3.09 -21.92
CA GLY A 78 -7.40 2.70 -23.32
C GLY A 78 -6.10 2.56 -24.12
N LYS A 79 -4.93 2.72 -23.51
CA LYS A 79 -3.61 2.49 -24.13
C LYS A 79 -3.08 1.09 -23.78
N GLU A 80 -2.81 0.27 -24.79
CA GLU A 80 -2.38 -1.13 -24.59
C GLU A 80 -0.95 -1.25 -24.03
N ASP A 81 -0.01 -0.45 -24.54
CA ASP A 81 1.39 -0.44 -24.10
C ASP A 81 1.68 0.69 -23.10
N ALA A 82 0.80 0.85 -22.10
CA ALA A 82 1.07 1.79 -21.01
C ALA A 82 2.18 1.25 -20.10
N TYR A 83 3.17 2.08 -19.77
CA TYR A 83 4.19 1.70 -18.79
C TYR A 83 3.57 1.64 -17.39
N ILE A 84 3.87 0.57 -16.65
CA ILE A 84 3.35 0.34 -15.30
C ILE A 84 4.53 0.06 -14.39
N PRO A 85 4.76 0.92 -13.39
CA PRO A 85 5.87 0.69 -12.48
C PRO A 85 5.62 -0.60 -11.71
N LYS A 86 6.62 -1.47 -11.65
CA LYS A 86 6.57 -2.68 -10.82
C LYS A 86 5.35 -3.55 -11.19
N GLN A 87 5.15 -3.72 -12.50
CA GLN A 87 3.97 -4.31 -13.14
C GLN A 87 3.41 -5.54 -12.42
N VAL A 88 4.25 -6.53 -12.11
CA VAL A 88 3.83 -7.78 -11.44
C VAL A 88 3.10 -7.51 -10.12
N PHE A 89 3.59 -6.56 -9.32
CA PHE A 89 2.96 -6.19 -8.05
C PHE A 89 1.63 -5.47 -8.30
N VAL A 90 1.66 -4.45 -9.15
CA VAL A 90 0.52 -3.58 -9.42
C VAL A 90 -0.64 -4.40 -9.98
N GLU A 91 -0.41 -5.18 -11.03
CA GLU A 91 -1.44 -6.00 -11.66
C GLU A 91 -2.09 -6.98 -10.67
N LYS A 92 -1.27 -7.66 -9.85
CA LYS A 92 -1.78 -8.58 -8.84
C LYS A 92 -2.65 -7.86 -7.82
N MET A 93 -2.20 -6.73 -7.30
CA MET A 93 -2.93 -6.03 -6.25
C MET A 93 -4.22 -5.40 -6.76
N LEU A 94 -4.26 -4.86 -7.98
CA LEU A 94 -5.45 -4.24 -8.56
C LEU A 94 -6.68 -5.16 -8.59
N ILE A 95 -6.47 -6.47 -8.70
CA ILE A 95 -7.56 -7.45 -8.79
C ILE A 95 -7.77 -8.30 -7.52
N ASN A 96 -6.87 -8.23 -6.54
CA ASN A 96 -6.90 -9.09 -5.33
C ASN A 96 -7.18 -8.34 -4.02
N VAL A 97 -7.70 -7.11 -4.09
CA VAL A 97 -8.01 -6.27 -2.91
C VAL A 97 -9.48 -5.88 -2.84
N SER A 98 -9.91 -5.48 -1.65
CA SER A 98 -11.24 -4.91 -1.41
C SER A 98 -11.39 -3.54 -2.09
N ILE A 99 -12.62 -3.10 -2.27
CA ILE A 99 -12.91 -1.74 -2.73
C ILE A 99 -13.65 -1.00 -1.59
N PRO A 100 -13.18 0.18 -1.17
CA PRO A 100 -11.93 0.81 -1.57
C PRO A 100 -10.70 0.23 -0.83
N THR A 101 -9.51 0.50 -1.35
CA THR A 101 -8.23 0.11 -0.73
C THR A 101 -7.17 1.18 -0.93
N LEU A 102 -6.36 1.41 0.09
CA LEU A 102 -5.10 2.13 0.00
C LEU A 102 -4.02 1.27 0.64
N LEU A 103 -2.91 1.05 -0.07
CA LEU A 103 -1.78 0.28 0.44
C LEU A 103 -0.46 0.92 0.05
N LEU A 104 0.56 0.65 0.87
CA LEU A 104 1.95 1.00 0.59
C LEU A 104 2.75 -0.29 0.47
N ALA A 105 3.58 -0.37 -0.55
CA ALA A 105 4.48 -1.47 -0.80
C ALA A 105 5.91 -1.01 -0.86
N GLU A 106 6.79 -1.83 -0.32
CA GLU A 106 8.23 -1.71 -0.42
C GLU A 106 8.72 -2.74 -1.43
N ILE A 107 9.42 -2.25 -2.47
CA ILE A 107 9.85 -3.09 -3.57
C ILE A 107 11.37 -2.97 -3.77
N PRO A 108 12.13 -4.02 -3.45
CA PRO A 108 13.57 -4.10 -3.69
C PRO A 108 13.98 -3.77 -5.13
N ARG A 109 15.21 -3.27 -5.30
CA ARG A 109 15.77 -2.83 -6.59
C ARG A 109 16.02 -3.96 -7.58
N ASP A 110 16.44 -5.13 -7.11
CA ASP A 110 16.59 -6.33 -7.95
C ASP A 110 15.25 -6.80 -8.55
N GLN A 111 14.14 -6.32 -7.98
CA GLN A 111 12.78 -6.49 -8.50
C GLN A 111 12.21 -5.16 -9.05
N ALA A 112 13.07 -4.18 -9.34
CA ALA A 112 12.74 -2.87 -9.90
C ALA A 112 13.27 -2.70 -11.33
N GLU A 113 12.42 -2.20 -12.22
CA GLU A 113 12.83 -1.83 -13.58
C GLU A 113 13.47 -0.42 -13.67
N MET A 114 13.59 0.32 -12.55
CA MET A 114 14.07 1.70 -12.54
C MET A 114 15.50 1.85 -12.00
N SER A 115 16.30 2.68 -12.69
CA SER A 115 17.67 3.06 -12.32
C SER A 115 17.71 4.18 -11.28
N SER A 116 17.12 3.97 -10.09
CA SER A 116 17.35 4.85 -8.95
C SER A 116 18.71 4.54 -8.31
N GLY A 117 19.38 5.53 -7.73
CA GLY A 117 20.55 5.30 -6.87
C GLY A 117 20.20 4.56 -5.56
N GLU A 118 18.90 4.43 -5.25
CA GLU A 118 18.37 3.79 -4.05
C GLU A 118 18.08 2.30 -4.27
N ASP A 119 18.28 1.49 -3.22
CA ASP A 119 18.14 0.02 -3.24
C ASP A 119 16.68 -0.46 -3.15
N VAL A 120 15.73 0.44 -2.93
CA VAL A 120 14.31 0.15 -2.71
C VAL A 120 13.46 1.28 -3.29
N SER A 121 12.25 0.96 -3.79
CA SER A 121 11.23 1.96 -4.13
C SER A 121 9.92 1.66 -3.41
N TYR A 122 9.18 2.70 -3.04
CA TYR A 122 7.87 2.55 -2.41
C TYR A 122 6.76 2.75 -3.43
N VAL A 123 5.85 1.78 -3.55
CA VAL A 123 4.68 1.88 -4.44
C VAL A 123 3.43 2.07 -3.59
N THR A 124 2.68 3.15 -3.84
CA THR A 124 1.37 3.37 -3.24
C THR A 124 0.29 3.07 -4.26
N LEU A 125 -0.67 2.21 -3.88
CA LEU A 125 -1.84 1.91 -4.69
C LEU A 125 -3.09 2.38 -3.98
N LEU A 126 -3.86 3.23 -4.65
CA LEU A 126 -5.22 3.60 -4.26
C LEU A 126 -6.18 2.96 -5.26
N ILE A 127 -7.10 2.13 -4.80
CA ILE A 127 -8.12 1.48 -5.63
C ILE A 127 -9.50 1.91 -5.13
N LEU A 128 -10.31 2.49 -6.02
CA LEU A 128 -11.58 3.14 -5.68
C LEU A 128 -12.80 2.48 -6.34
N GLY A 129 -12.59 1.70 -7.38
CA GLY A 129 -13.66 1.05 -8.12
C GLY A 129 -13.21 -0.23 -8.81
N ARG A 130 -14.14 -1.17 -8.97
CA ARG A 130 -13.96 -2.37 -9.79
C ARG A 130 -15.30 -2.81 -10.37
N THR A 131 -15.31 -3.27 -11.62
CA THR A 131 -16.48 -3.90 -12.25
C THR A 131 -17.04 -5.02 -11.38
N GLY A 132 -18.35 -5.03 -11.15
CA GLY A 132 -19.03 -6.04 -10.35
C GLY A 132 -18.91 -5.87 -8.83
N VAL A 133 -18.34 -4.75 -8.36
CA VAL A 133 -18.28 -4.36 -6.95
C VAL A 133 -18.90 -2.99 -6.79
N ASP A 134 -19.59 -2.76 -5.66
CA ASP A 134 -20.09 -1.44 -5.32
C ASP A 134 -18.96 -0.42 -5.26
N GLN A 135 -19.22 0.78 -5.81
CA GLN A 135 -18.25 1.87 -5.81
C GLN A 135 -18.01 2.40 -4.39
N ALA A 136 -16.80 2.90 -4.16
CA ALA A 136 -16.47 3.60 -2.92
C ALA A 136 -17.42 4.79 -2.69
N SER A 137 -17.83 5.00 -1.44
CA SER A 137 -18.63 6.17 -1.10
C SER A 137 -17.81 7.46 -1.31
N PHE A 138 -18.48 8.59 -1.55
CA PHE A 138 -17.79 9.88 -1.66
C PHE A 138 -17.00 10.22 -0.38
N GLN A 139 -17.49 9.81 0.80
CA GLN A 139 -16.78 10.00 2.06
C GLN A 139 -15.50 9.16 2.15
N ASP A 140 -15.51 7.94 1.60
CA ASP A 140 -14.32 7.10 1.52
C ASP A 140 -13.32 7.65 0.52
N TYR A 141 -13.80 8.13 -0.63
CA TYR A 141 -12.98 8.79 -1.64
C TYR A 141 -12.22 9.99 -1.04
N GLU A 142 -12.92 10.92 -0.40
CA GLU A 142 -12.29 12.11 0.21
C GLU A 142 -11.33 11.74 1.34
N TYR A 143 -11.67 10.73 2.15
CA TYR A 143 -10.80 10.23 3.21
C TYR A 143 -9.51 9.61 2.66
N LEU A 144 -9.60 8.75 1.65
CA LEU A 144 -8.44 8.07 1.07
C LEU A 144 -7.59 8.99 0.23
N LYS A 145 -8.19 9.93 -0.49
CA LYS A 145 -7.46 11.00 -1.18
C LYS A 145 -6.67 11.86 -0.19
N SER A 146 -7.29 12.24 0.92
CA SER A 146 -6.61 12.99 1.98
C SER A 146 -5.49 12.16 2.61
N MET A 147 -5.71 10.87 2.82
CA MET A 147 -4.66 9.97 3.31
C MET A 147 -3.49 9.88 2.33
N LEU A 148 -3.76 9.68 1.05
CA LEU A 148 -2.77 9.58 -0.03
C LEU A 148 -1.86 10.82 -0.09
N HIS A 149 -2.42 12.03 0.03
CA HIS A 149 -1.65 13.26 -0.15
C HIS A 149 -1.09 13.84 1.15
N LEU A 150 -1.78 13.67 2.27
CA LEU A 150 -1.43 14.35 3.53
C LEU A 150 -0.71 13.46 4.54
N PHE A 151 -0.91 12.13 4.44
CA PHE A 151 -0.34 11.16 5.37
C PHE A 151 0.75 10.30 4.74
N VAL A 152 0.48 9.70 3.57
CA VAL A 152 1.37 8.71 2.93
C VAL A 152 2.79 9.21 2.72
N PRO A 153 3.07 10.44 2.23
CA PRO A 153 4.45 10.89 2.02
C PRO A 153 5.29 10.86 3.31
N ARG A 154 4.69 11.29 4.43
CA ARG A 154 5.37 11.31 5.73
C ARG A 154 5.47 9.92 6.33
N PHE A 155 4.45 9.09 6.13
CA PHE A 155 4.46 7.70 6.55
C PHE A 155 5.51 6.89 5.79
N GLY A 156 5.57 6.98 4.46
CA GLY A 156 6.56 6.30 3.63
C GLY A 156 7.99 6.66 4.03
N ARG A 157 8.27 7.94 4.29
CA ARG A 157 9.57 8.40 4.82
C ARG A 157 9.88 7.85 6.22
N ALA A 158 8.87 7.66 7.07
CA ALA A 158 9.09 7.07 8.39
C ALA A 158 9.39 5.57 8.27
N ILE A 159 8.62 4.85 7.46
CA ILE A 159 8.81 3.42 7.19
C ILE A 159 10.17 3.15 6.54
N SER A 160 10.62 3.98 5.59
CA SER A 160 11.91 3.77 4.93
C SER A 160 13.10 3.78 5.89
N ARG A 161 13.01 4.57 6.97
CA ARG A 161 14.06 4.66 7.99
C ARG A 161 14.13 3.44 8.92
N MET A 162 13.08 2.63 8.95
CA MET A 162 12.98 1.46 9.83
C MET A 162 12.61 0.18 9.08
N SER A 163 12.71 0.21 7.75
CA SER A 163 12.37 -0.90 6.87
C SER A 163 13.01 -2.22 7.33
N ASP A 164 14.30 -2.18 7.67
CA ASP A 164 15.07 -3.33 8.16
C ASP A 164 14.65 -3.85 9.54
N ALA A 165 13.99 -3.01 10.34
CA ALA A 165 13.57 -3.32 11.71
C ALA A 165 12.08 -3.70 11.79
N TYR A 166 11.32 -3.56 10.69
CA TYR A 166 9.90 -3.88 10.69
C TYR A 166 9.67 -5.40 10.66
N LEU A 167 9.49 -5.98 11.86
CA LEU A 167 9.10 -7.38 12.05
C LEU A 167 7.62 -7.50 12.48
N PRO A 168 6.94 -8.59 12.10
CA PRO A 168 5.59 -8.88 12.58
C PRO A 168 5.55 -9.06 14.10
N GLY A 169 4.46 -8.65 14.74
CA GLY A 169 4.12 -9.05 16.11
C GLY A 169 4.22 -7.99 17.20
N ASP A 170 4.91 -6.86 16.97
CA ASP A 170 4.97 -5.74 17.93
C ASP A 170 4.46 -4.42 17.35
N ALA A 171 3.21 -4.44 16.90
CA ALA A 171 2.56 -3.28 16.30
C ALA A 171 2.43 -2.08 17.26
N LEU A 172 2.46 -2.31 18.58
CA LEU A 172 2.33 -1.25 19.58
C LEU A 172 3.63 -0.46 19.75
N ASN A 173 4.78 -1.13 19.89
CA ASN A 173 6.04 -0.41 19.98
C ASN A 173 6.39 0.20 18.63
N LEU A 174 6.13 -0.52 17.54
CA LEU A 174 6.33 0.00 16.20
C LEU A 174 5.46 1.24 15.91
N SER A 175 4.20 1.27 16.34
CA SER A 175 3.35 2.44 16.13
C SER A 175 3.89 3.67 16.86
N ARG A 176 4.46 3.51 18.06
CA ARG A 176 5.12 4.60 18.81
C ARG A 176 6.40 5.07 18.12
N GLU A 177 7.22 4.14 17.65
CA GLU A 177 8.46 4.47 16.93
C GLU A 177 8.16 5.21 15.63
N VAL A 178 7.23 4.70 14.81
CA VAL A 178 6.78 5.39 13.58
C VAL A 178 6.16 6.75 13.91
N ALA A 179 5.31 6.83 14.94
CA ALA A 179 4.71 8.10 15.37
C ALA A 179 5.80 9.11 15.74
N SER A 180 6.86 8.69 16.44
CA SER A 180 7.96 9.57 16.82
C SER A 180 8.68 10.15 15.60
N LEU A 181 8.93 9.32 14.57
CA LEU A 181 9.53 9.75 13.30
C LEU A 181 8.61 10.69 12.52
N MET A 182 7.32 10.39 12.53
CA MET A 182 6.30 11.20 11.87
C MET A 182 5.97 12.49 12.61
N MET A 183 6.28 12.63 13.90
CA MET A 183 6.00 13.87 14.65
C MET A 183 7.15 14.89 14.58
N VAL A 184 8.33 14.51 14.08
CA VAL A 184 9.45 15.44 13.89
C VAL A 184 9.05 16.57 12.94
N PRO A 185 9.06 17.85 13.38
CA PRO A 185 8.60 18.97 12.56
C PRO A 185 9.25 19.03 11.17
N SER A 186 8.43 19.21 10.15
CA SER A 186 8.83 19.38 8.75
C SER A 186 7.91 20.38 8.04
N ALA A 187 8.20 20.70 6.77
CA ALA A 187 7.35 21.54 5.93
C ALA A 187 5.89 21.03 5.86
N ASP A 188 5.69 19.71 5.92
CA ASP A 188 4.39 19.04 5.80
C ASP A 188 3.67 18.83 7.14
N THR A 189 4.09 19.53 8.20
CA THR A 189 3.49 19.35 9.54
C THR A 189 1.99 19.62 9.55
N ASN A 190 1.55 20.65 8.83
CA ASN A 190 0.13 21.00 8.72
C ASN A 190 -0.68 19.95 7.95
N ASN A 191 -0.07 19.28 6.97
CA ASN A 191 -0.73 18.20 6.22
C ASN A 191 -1.05 17.03 7.15
N LEU A 192 -0.07 16.58 7.95
CA LEU A 192 -0.29 15.51 8.92
C LEU A 192 -1.39 15.90 9.92
N ARG A 193 -1.34 17.09 10.50
CA ARG A 193 -2.37 17.55 11.45
C ARG A 193 -3.76 17.58 10.84
N THR A 194 -3.87 18.05 9.60
CA THR A 194 -5.13 18.09 8.85
C THR A 194 -5.70 16.68 8.69
N PHE A 195 -4.87 15.71 8.29
CA PHE A 195 -5.27 14.31 8.19
C PHE A 195 -5.68 13.73 9.54
N LEU A 196 -4.90 13.94 10.60
CA LEU A 196 -5.23 13.45 11.94
C LEU A 196 -6.56 14.00 12.45
N GLY A 197 -6.87 15.26 12.15
CA GLY A 197 -8.17 15.86 12.42
C GLY A 197 -9.32 15.14 11.69
N MET A 198 -9.12 14.74 10.44
CA MET A 198 -10.10 13.94 9.69
C MET A 198 -10.24 12.52 10.27
N TYR A 199 -9.12 11.86 10.55
CA TYR A 199 -9.10 10.52 11.14
C TYR A 199 -9.82 10.48 12.48
N ALA A 200 -9.54 11.45 13.36
CA ALA A 200 -10.16 11.57 14.67
C ALA A 200 -11.68 11.74 14.56
N LYS A 201 -12.16 12.61 13.67
CA LYS A 201 -13.61 12.80 13.42
C LYS A 201 -14.30 11.51 12.96
N ARG A 202 -13.60 10.67 12.20
CA ARG A 202 -14.15 9.46 11.58
C ARG A 202 -14.13 8.25 12.52
N TYR A 203 -13.09 8.09 13.32
CA TYR A 203 -12.84 6.86 14.08
C TYR A 203 -12.71 7.04 15.59
N MET A 204 -12.60 8.28 16.09
CA MET A 204 -12.38 8.53 17.51
C MET A 204 -13.61 9.15 18.18
N ILE A 205 -14.01 8.53 19.30
CA ILE A 205 -15.17 8.95 20.10
C ILE A 205 -14.80 10.08 21.08
N LYS A 206 -13.52 10.19 21.47
CA LYS A 206 -13.03 11.16 22.47
C LYS A 206 -12.02 12.13 21.86
N SER A 207 -11.92 13.32 22.43
CA SER A 207 -10.84 14.28 22.12
C SER A 207 -9.51 13.72 22.62
N SER A 208 -8.69 13.29 21.68
CA SER A 208 -7.32 12.83 21.93
C SER A 208 -6.33 13.87 21.39
N ASN A 209 -5.14 13.92 21.99
CA ASN A 209 -4.05 14.73 21.45
C ASN A 209 -3.53 14.13 20.13
N GLU A 210 -2.85 14.92 19.30
CA GLU A 210 -2.41 14.51 17.96
C GLU A 210 -1.53 13.25 17.97
N VAL A 211 -0.69 13.08 19.00
CA VAL A 211 0.19 11.90 19.14
C VAL A 211 -0.62 10.64 19.36
N GLU A 212 -1.59 10.68 20.27
CA GLU A 212 -2.45 9.54 20.55
C GLU A 212 -3.34 9.17 19.33
N VAL A 213 -3.82 10.17 18.60
CA VAL A 213 -4.56 9.96 17.34
C VAL A 213 -3.67 9.22 16.34
N LEU A 214 -2.42 9.67 16.18
CA LEU A 214 -1.45 9.08 15.26
C LEU A 214 -1.07 7.66 15.66
N GLU A 215 -0.74 7.41 16.93
CA GLU A 215 -0.38 6.08 17.42
C GLU A 215 -1.51 5.07 17.20
N ARG A 216 -2.77 5.47 17.45
CA ARG A 216 -3.93 4.62 17.18
C ARG A 216 -4.12 4.37 15.70
N CYS A 217 -4.00 5.43 14.89
CA CYS A 217 -4.04 5.34 13.43
C CYS A 217 -3.03 4.31 12.90
N LEU A 218 -1.78 4.41 13.38
CA LEU A 218 -0.69 3.50 13.03
C LEU A 218 -0.90 2.08 13.56
N LEU A 219 -1.45 1.92 14.78
CA LEU A 219 -1.76 0.59 15.33
C LEU A 219 -2.76 -0.18 14.46
N HIS A 220 -3.66 0.52 13.77
CA HIS A 220 -4.59 -0.10 12.82
C HIS A 220 -3.89 -0.56 11.53
N MET A 221 -2.84 0.14 11.10
CA MET A 221 -2.14 -0.08 9.82
C MET A 221 -0.95 -1.05 9.95
N LEU A 222 -0.18 -0.92 11.03
CA LEU A 222 1.12 -1.58 11.22
C LEU A 222 1.03 -2.97 11.84
N LYS A 223 -0.15 -3.61 11.80
CA LYS A 223 -0.37 -4.90 12.44
C LYS A 223 0.59 -5.97 11.92
N MET A 224 0.63 -6.16 10.61
CA MET A 224 1.55 -7.09 9.94
C MET A 224 1.81 -6.65 8.49
N PRO A 225 3.09 -6.61 8.05
CA PRO A 225 3.40 -6.51 6.63
C PRO A 225 3.14 -7.87 5.96
N PHE A 226 2.74 -7.87 4.70
CA PHE A 226 2.62 -9.06 3.88
C PHE A 226 3.80 -9.15 2.92
N GLU A 227 4.39 -10.33 2.78
CA GLU A 227 5.28 -10.64 1.65
C GLU A 227 4.43 -11.10 0.46
N LEU A 228 4.68 -10.57 -0.75
CA LEU A 228 3.90 -10.92 -1.94
C LEU A 228 3.90 -12.43 -2.22
N SER A 229 5.07 -13.06 -2.17
CA SER A 229 5.26 -14.49 -2.37
C SER A 229 4.46 -15.33 -1.37
N SER A 230 4.52 -14.99 -0.08
CA SER A 230 3.73 -15.63 0.96
C SER A 230 2.22 -15.43 0.74
N ALA A 231 1.78 -14.20 0.43
CA ALA A 231 0.36 -13.94 0.18
C ALA A 231 -0.19 -14.75 -1.00
N ILE A 232 0.60 -14.98 -2.05
CA ILE A 232 0.25 -15.87 -3.15
C ILE A 232 0.20 -17.33 -2.66
N ARG A 233 1.26 -17.80 -1.99
CA ARG A 233 1.39 -19.17 -1.47
C ARG A 233 0.22 -19.57 -0.56
N TYR A 234 -0.25 -18.65 0.29
CA TYR A 234 -1.38 -18.89 1.20
C TYR A 234 -2.75 -18.53 0.60
N GLY A 235 -2.82 -18.19 -0.69
CA GLY A 235 -4.09 -17.96 -1.39
C GLY A 235 -4.80 -16.65 -1.05
N LEU A 236 -4.09 -15.68 -0.44
CA LEU A 236 -4.60 -14.31 -0.25
C LEU A 236 -4.62 -13.53 -1.58
N ILE A 237 -3.69 -13.86 -2.48
CA ILE A 237 -3.60 -13.31 -3.83
C ILE A 237 -3.71 -14.46 -4.83
N LEU A 238 -4.68 -14.36 -5.72
CA LEU A 238 -4.90 -15.33 -6.80
C LEU A 238 -4.00 -15.01 -8.00
N HIS A 239 -3.69 -16.05 -8.77
CA HIS A 239 -3.01 -15.96 -10.07
C HIS A 239 -3.95 -15.50 -11.18
#